data_AF-A0A517VNQ5-F1
#
_entry.id   AF-A0A517VNQ5-F1
#
_cell.length_a   1.000
_cell.length_b   1.000
_cell.length_c   1.000
_cell.angle_alpha   90.00
_cell.angle_beta   90.00
_cell.angle_gamma   90.00
#
_symmetry.space_group_name_H-M   'P 1'
#
loop_
_entity.id
_entity.type
_entity.pdbx_description
1 polymer ?
#
loop_
_entity_poly.entity_id
_entity_poly.type
_entity_poly.pdbx_seq_one_letter_code
_entity_poly.pdbx_strand_id
1 'polypeptide(L)'
;MDLIYTGKVTGALSQQLVETYADSLKDPIAAEKTDEFTSWKILYATNRLPETNSEGMTRYANEYGTELAYGTGHVQISRTNKSDLKTKVIQTLWQGAPAPEGQVEIASLTPANEAPFFENLNTLIERSPQKDVFLFVHGFNVNFSSSITRAAQIANDLPFNGAIICYSWPSQGGVEKYLLDGEVANASVEPMAHFLESLVNSVPPGTKINLMVHSMGNRVVMRALNRLPEHFTKIKPFQNVILAAPDVGVSEFKELAPTIIAQSNRVTLYSGSGDVALVASKAVNQERRAGDSREPLVMDGIETIDVSAVDTSFMSHSYYGSNRAVLSDLFSLIKQDTSASNRKWLISKSYLGMNYWTFDKEPPEIKKVRSTSL
;
A
#
# COMPACT_ATOMS: atom_id res chain seq x y z
N MET A 1 31.68 1.51 16.56
CA MET A 1 30.42 2.18 16.91
C MET A 1 29.44 1.07 17.23
N ASP A 2 29.35 0.73 18.52
CA ASP A 2 28.52 -0.37 18.98
C ASP A 2 27.11 0.15 19.27
N LEU A 3 26.11 -0.41 18.60
CA LEU A 3 24.69 -0.18 18.88
C LEU A 3 24.37 -0.78 20.26
N ILE A 4 24.31 0.05 21.29
CA ILE A 4 23.93 -0.41 22.65
C ILE A 4 22.40 -0.56 22.70
N TYR A 5 21.91 -1.79 22.64
CA TYR A 5 20.50 -2.13 22.88
C TYR A 5 20.21 -2.14 24.39
N THR A 6 19.38 -1.21 24.86
CA THR A 6 18.98 -1.14 26.29
C THR A 6 17.59 -1.71 26.60
N GLY A 7 16.93 -2.34 25.62
CA GLY A 7 15.64 -3.02 25.83
C GLY A 7 15.82 -4.51 26.12
N LYS A 8 15.29 -5.02 27.24
CA LYS A 8 15.16 -6.47 27.47
C LYS A 8 14.26 -7.07 26.38
N VAL A 9 14.85 -7.83 25.44
CA VAL A 9 14.11 -8.69 24.52
C VAL A 9 13.68 -9.93 25.30
N THR A 10 12.46 -9.93 25.84
CA THR A 10 11.88 -11.12 26.48
C THR A 10 11.22 -12.01 25.42
N GLY A 11 11.83 -13.15 25.11
CA GLY A 11 11.27 -14.19 24.24
C GLY A 11 12.32 -14.88 23.37
N ALA A 12 12.13 -16.17 23.08
CA ALA A 12 13.08 -17.08 22.41
C ALA A 12 13.34 -16.79 20.89
N LEU A 13 13.16 -15.55 20.45
CA LEU A 13 13.43 -15.07 19.09
C LEU A 13 14.61 -14.08 19.14
N SER A 14 15.78 -14.54 19.62
CA SER A 14 16.71 -13.66 20.33
C SER A 14 18.03 -13.30 19.62
N GLN A 15 18.23 -13.51 18.31
CA GLN A 15 19.42 -12.94 17.65
C GLN A 15 19.30 -12.74 16.14
N GLN A 16 18.92 -13.77 15.38
CA GLN A 16 18.82 -13.69 13.92
C GLN A 16 17.70 -12.72 13.44
N LEU A 17 16.59 -12.69 14.18
CA LEU A 17 15.53 -11.70 13.97
C LEU A 17 16.02 -10.29 14.27
N VAL A 18 16.85 -10.10 15.31
CA VAL A 18 17.39 -8.80 15.72
C VAL A 18 18.39 -8.25 14.70
N GLU A 19 19.25 -9.08 14.13
CA GLU A 19 20.20 -8.67 13.07
C GLU A 19 19.46 -8.30 11.78
N THR A 20 18.47 -9.11 11.35
CA THR A 20 17.62 -8.80 10.19
C THR A 20 16.75 -7.55 10.45
N TYR A 21 16.29 -7.34 11.69
CA TYR A 21 15.56 -6.13 12.10
C TYR A 21 16.46 -4.90 12.13
N ALA A 22 17.71 -5.02 12.59
CA ALA A 22 18.61 -3.89 12.78
C ALA A 22 18.93 -3.17 11.47
N ASP A 23 19.06 -3.90 10.36
CA ASP A 23 19.24 -3.30 9.03
C ASP A 23 17.96 -2.61 8.50
N SER A 24 16.77 -3.09 8.90
CA SER A 24 15.48 -2.43 8.60
C SER A 24 15.22 -1.17 9.44
N LEU A 25 15.98 -0.99 10.52
CA LEU A 25 15.88 0.15 11.44
C LEU A 25 16.87 1.27 11.15
N LYS A 26 17.81 1.07 10.21
CA LYS A 26 18.60 2.16 9.60
C LYS A 26 17.65 3.19 8.98
N ASP A 27 18.10 4.44 8.88
CA ASP A 27 17.26 5.48 8.31
C ASP A 27 16.79 5.10 6.89
N PRO A 28 15.48 5.17 6.60
CA PRO A 28 14.97 4.76 5.31
C PRO A 28 15.61 5.58 4.20
N ILE A 29 16.05 4.95 3.11
CA ILE A 29 16.71 5.67 2.00
C ILE A 29 15.82 6.72 1.32
N ALA A 30 14.50 6.59 1.48
CA ALA A 30 13.49 7.50 0.97
C ALA A 30 12.98 8.47 2.04
N ALA A 31 13.58 8.52 3.24
CA ALA A 31 13.14 9.40 4.31
C ALA A 31 14.29 10.19 4.94
N GLU A 32 14.06 11.48 5.15
CA GLU A 32 14.92 12.36 5.94
C GLU A 32 14.24 12.65 7.27
N LYS A 33 14.94 12.38 8.38
CA LYS A 33 14.40 12.58 9.73
C LYS A 33 15.00 13.85 10.33
N THR A 34 14.13 14.71 10.85
CA THR A 34 14.50 15.83 11.72
C THR A 34 13.91 15.59 13.11
N ASP A 35 14.16 16.50 14.06
CA ASP A 35 13.50 16.46 15.37
C ASP A 35 11.98 16.74 15.27
N GLU A 36 11.56 17.49 14.25
CA GLU A 36 10.18 17.98 14.11
C GLU A 36 9.31 17.09 13.22
N PHE A 37 9.88 16.52 12.16
CA PHE A 37 9.15 15.73 11.17
C PHE A 37 10.01 14.63 10.54
N THR A 38 9.35 13.69 9.88
CA THR A 38 9.98 12.77 8.93
C THR A 38 9.49 13.15 7.54
N SER A 39 10.40 13.53 6.64
CA SER A 39 10.10 13.87 5.25
C SER A 39 10.32 12.66 4.36
N TRP A 40 9.24 12.15 3.77
CA TRP A 40 9.25 11.01 2.86
C TRP A 40 9.26 11.46 1.41
N LYS A 41 10.24 10.98 0.65
CA LYS A 41 10.30 11.08 -0.81
C LYS A 41 9.46 9.97 -1.42
N ILE A 42 8.34 10.34 -2.03
CA ILE A 42 7.41 9.43 -2.70
C ILE A 42 7.47 9.69 -4.20
N LEU A 43 7.83 8.68 -4.98
CA LEU A 43 7.66 8.75 -6.43
C LEU A 43 6.17 8.57 -6.74
N TYR A 44 5.62 9.34 -7.66
CA TYR A 44 4.23 9.19 -8.06
C TYR A 44 4.09 9.02 -9.57
N ALA A 45 3.11 8.20 -9.97
CA ALA A 45 2.60 8.07 -11.32
C ALA A 45 1.08 8.25 -11.28
N THR A 46 0.50 8.92 -12.27
CA THR A 46 -0.92 9.24 -12.27
C THR A 46 -1.47 9.45 -13.66
N ASN A 47 -2.66 8.91 -13.95
CA ASN A 47 -3.43 9.21 -15.16
C ASN A 47 -4.48 10.31 -14.94
N ARG A 48 -4.33 11.09 -13.86
CA ARG A 48 -5.14 12.27 -13.57
C ARG A 48 -4.71 13.47 -14.39
N LEU A 49 -5.65 14.37 -14.68
CA LEU A 49 -5.41 15.63 -15.35
C LEU A 49 -4.46 16.51 -14.50
N PRO A 50 -3.28 16.90 -15.00
CA PRO A 50 -2.45 17.87 -14.33
C PRO A 50 -3.11 19.26 -14.40
N GLU A 51 -3.13 19.94 -13.26
CA GLU A 51 -3.60 21.31 -13.13
C GLU A 51 -2.51 22.18 -12.53
N THR A 52 -2.54 23.47 -12.81
CA THR A 52 -1.69 24.45 -12.14
C THR A 52 -2.59 25.35 -11.30
N ASN A 53 -2.33 25.44 -10.00
CA ASN A 53 -3.09 26.34 -9.14
C ASN A 53 -2.71 27.81 -9.40
N SER A 54 -3.41 28.73 -8.74
CA SER A 54 -3.15 30.19 -8.82
C SER A 54 -1.74 30.61 -8.39
N GLU A 55 -1.01 29.75 -7.68
CA GLU A 55 0.35 29.99 -7.18
C GLU A 55 1.42 29.33 -8.07
N GLY A 56 1.03 28.75 -9.22
CA GLY A 56 1.95 28.10 -10.14
C GLY A 56 2.36 26.68 -9.74
N MET A 57 1.77 26.10 -8.68
CA MET A 57 2.05 24.74 -8.24
C MET A 57 1.22 23.72 -8.99
N THR A 58 1.87 22.64 -9.45
CA THR A 58 1.20 21.51 -10.06
C THR A 58 0.35 20.75 -9.05
N ARG A 59 -0.88 20.46 -9.44
CA ARG A 59 -1.84 19.60 -8.76
C ARG A 59 -2.37 18.57 -9.76
N TYR A 60 -3.12 17.61 -9.26
CA TYR A 60 -3.77 16.61 -10.09
C TYR A 60 -5.24 16.53 -9.74
N ALA A 61 -6.07 16.72 -10.75
CA ALA A 61 -7.52 16.78 -10.61
C ALA A 61 -8.13 15.37 -10.44
N ASN A 62 -9.45 15.28 -10.39
CA ASN A 62 -10.17 14.00 -10.36
C ASN A 62 -10.69 13.59 -11.75
N GLU A 63 -10.12 14.19 -12.78
CA GLU A 63 -10.40 13.97 -14.19
C GLU A 63 -9.26 13.21 -14.87
N TYR A 64 -9.51 12.66 -16.05
CA TYR A 64 -8.48 12.00 -16.86
C TYR A 64 -7.52 13.00 -17.48
N GLY A 65 -6.22 12.73 -17.32
CA GLY A 65 -5.19 13.29 -18.17
C GLY A 65 -5.16 12.57 -19.52
N THR A 66 -4.55 13.20 -20.51
CA THR A 66 -4.32 12.58 -21.82
C THR A 66 -3.18 11.57 -21.80
N GLU A 67 -2.25 11.72 -20.86
CA GLU A 67 -1.02 10.94 -20.73
C GLU A 67 -0.78 10.59 -19.25
N LEU A 68 0.07 9.59 -18.99
CA LEU A 68 0.61 9.36 -17.65
C LEU A 68 1.52 10.51 -17.24
N ALA A 69 1.28 11.07 -16.07
CA ALA A 69 2.15 12.05 -15.44
C ALA A 69 2.97 11.40 -14.32
N TYR A 70 4.24 11.79 -14.24
CA TYR A 70 5.20 11.30 -13.25
C TYR A 70 5.72 12.45 -12.38
N GLY A 71 6.30 12.11 -11.24
CA GLY A 71 7.03 13.07 -10.43
C GLY A 71 7.45 12.54 -9.07
N THR A 72 7.90 13.47 -8.23
CA THR A 72 8.29 13.23 -6.84
C THR A 72 7.49 14.12 -5.91
N GLY A 73 6.91 13.57 -4.87
CA GLY A 73 6.35 14.32 -3.75
C GLY A 73 7.20 14.16 -2.49
N HIS A 74 7.38 15.26 -1.76
CA HIS A 74 7.93 15.22 -0.40
C HIS A 74 6.78 15.37 0.59
N VAL A 75 6.54 14.34 1.39
CA VAL A 75 5.46 14.30 2.38
C VAL A 75 6.06 14.32 3.77
N GLN A 76 5.72 15.33 4.57
CA GLN A 76 6.18 15.46 5.94
C GLN A 76 5.16 14.89 6.90
N ILE A 77 5.64 14.09 7.86
CA ILE A 77 4.85 13.52 8.95
C ILE A 77 5.44 14.04 10.26
N SER A 78 4.67 14.84 11.01
CA SER A 78 5.14 15.44 12.27
C SER A 78 5.52 14.36 13.30
N ARG A 79 6.65 14.58 13.99
CA ARG A 79 7.16 13.74 15.09
C ARG A 79 6.79 14.29 16.46
N THR A 80 6.42 15.56 16.54
CA THR A 80 5.93 16.18 17.76
C THR A 80 4.41 16.03 17.85
N ASN A 81 3.92 15.30 18.85
CA ASN A 81 2.53 15.41 19.30
C ASN A 81 2.32 16.77 19.95
N LYS A 82 2.33 17.86 19.18
CA LYS A 82 1.65 19.09 19.58
C LYS A 82 0.16 18.83 19.39
N SER A 83 -0.42 18.07 20.31
CA SER A 83 -1.86 17.97 20.49
C SER A 83 -2.37 19.32 20.98
N ASP A 84 -2.35 20.33 20.12
CA ASP A 84 -3.03 21.58 20.41
C ASP A 84 -4.50 21.37 20.08
N LEU A 85 -5.31 21.32 21.14
CA LEU A 85 -6.76 21.05 21.15
C LEU A 85 -7.61 22.07 20.37
N LYS A 86 -7.01 22.94 19.54
CA LYS A 86 -7.67 24.05 18.85
C LYS A 86 -8.14 23.76 17.42
N THR A 87 -7.76 22.62 16.81
CA THR A 87 -8.22 22.26 15.45
C THR A 87 -9.52 21.44 15.43
N LYS A 88 -10.23 21.33 16.57
CA LYS A 88 -11.47 20.54 16.70
C LYS A 88 -12.73 21.18 16.07
N VAL A 89 -12.65 22.36 15.44
CA VAL A 89 -13.85 23.12 15.05
C VAL A 89 -13.99 23.40 13.55
N ILE A 90 -12.93 23.33 12.72
CA ILE A 90 -13.03 23.78 11.31
C ILE A 90 -13.27 22.64 10.30
N GLN A 91 -13.05 21.37 10.65
CA GLN A 91 -13.07 20.27 9.66
C GLN A 91 -14.34 19.40 9.65
N THR A 92 -15.41 19.79 10.36
CA THR A 92 -16.67 19.01 10.46
C THR A 92 -17.64 19.25 9.28
N LEU A 93 -17.24 19.99 8.24
CA LEU A 93 -18.14 20.38 7.14
C LEU A 93 -17.68 20.00 5.72
N TRP A 94 -16.60 19.23 5.56
CA TRP A 94 -16.24 18.66 4.25
C TRP A 94 -16.15 17.14 4.34
N GLN A 95 -16.93 16.46 3.50
CA GLN A 95 -16.97 15.00 3.40
C GLN A 95 -15.57 14.45 3.09
N GLY A 96 -15.11 13.48 3.90
CA GLY A 96 -13.94 12.65 3.61
C GLY A 96 -12.81 12.72 4.64
N ALA A 97 -12.68 11.65 5.42
CA ALA A 97 -11.59 11.28 6.35
C ALA A 97 -11.30 12.21 7.56
N PRO A 98 -11.26 11.69 8.80
CA PRO A 98 -10.66 12.42 9.92
C PRO A 98 -9.14 12.61 9.73
N ALA A 99 -8.58 13.64 10.34
CA ALA A 99 -7.18 14.00 10.24
C ALA A 99 -6.22 12.91 10.78
N PRO A 100 -5.00 12.78 10.22
CA PRO A 100 -4.00 11.82 10.69
C PRO A 100 -3.54 12.04 12.14
N GLU A 101 -3.03 10.97 12.78
CA GLU A 101 -2.16 11.12 13.96
C GLU A 101 -0.83 11.76 13.51
N GLY A 102 -0.59 12.99 13.97
CA GLY A 102 0.46 13.86 13.44
C GLY A 102 -0.02 14.66 12.22
N GLN A 103 0.37 15.93 12.10
CA GLN A 103 0.09 16.69 10.88
C GLN A 103 0.88 16.08 9.72
N VAL A 104 0.17 15.56 8.71
CA VAL A 104 0.75 15.07 7.47
C VAL A 104 0.51 16.11 6.38
N GLU A 105 1.59 16.56 5.76
CA GLU A 105 1.57 17.64 4.78
C GLU A 105 2.39 17.28 3.54
N ILE A 106 1.92 17.67 2.37
CA ILE A 106 2.70 17.58 1.13
C ILE A 106 3.54 18.86 1.04
N ALA A 107 4.82 18.76 1.37
CA ALA A 107 5.75 19.89 1.37
C ALA A 107 6.08 20.36 -0.05
N SER A 108 6.17 19.44 -1.01
CA SER A 108 6.38 19.78 -2.43
C SER A 108 5.93 18.67 -3.37
N LEU A 109 5.58 19.05 -4.59
CA LEU A 109 5.41 18.17 -5.74
C LEU A 109 6.29 18.68 -6.87
N THR A 110 7.10 17.80 -7.44
CA THR A 110 8.00 18.09 -8.55
C THR A 110 7.66 17.15 -9.71
N PRO A 111 6.92 17.62 -10.73
CA PRO A 111 6.66 16.85 -11.92
C PRO A 111 7.94 16.44 -12.63
N ALA A 112 7.92 15.26 -13.25
CA ALA A 112 9.02 14.73 -14.03
C ALA A 112 8.48 14.06 -15.29
N ASN A 113 9.33 13.97 -16.31
CA ASN A 113 9.10 13.06 -17.43
C ASN A 113 9.41 11.61 -16.99
N GLU A 114 8.99 10.65 -17.80
CA GLU A 114 9.14 9.21 -17.51
C GLU A 114 10.60 8.78 -17.31
N ALA A 115 11.52 9.19 -18.18
CA ALA A 115 12.94 8.80 -18.05
C ALA A 115 13.57 9.30 -16.74
N PRO A 116 13.51 10.59 -16.36
CA PRO A 116 13.98 11.06 -15.06
C PRO A 116 13.29 10.41 -13.86
N PHE A 117 12.01 10.02 -14.01
CA PHE A 117 11.29 9.28 -12.96
C PHE A 117 11.95 7.93 -12.69
N PHE A 118 12.23 7.15 -13.75
CA PHE A 118 12.87 5.83 -13.60
C PHE A 118 14.35 5.91 -13.22
N GLU A 119 15.08 6.94 -13.62
CA GLU A 119 16.44 7.21 -13.12
C GLU A 119 16.45 7.44 -11.60
N ASN A 120 15.50 8.23 -11.10
CA ASN A 120 15.35 8.50 -9.67
C ASN A 120 14.91 7.25 -8.90
N LEU A 121 14.01 6.44 -9.48
CA LEU A 121 13.65 5.12 -8.94
C LEU A 121 14.89 4.23 -8.79
N ASN A 122 15.69 4.10 -9.85
CA ASN A 122 16.86 3.23 -9.85
C ASN A 122 17.92 3.69 -8.84
N THR A 123 18.10 5.00 -8.69
CA THR A 123 18.95 5.58 -7.64
C THR A 123 18.50 5.18 -6.22
N LEU A 124 17.19 5.16 -5.96
CA LEU A 124 16.65 4.71 -4.67
C LEU A 124 16.81 3.20 -4.46
N ILE A 125 16.61 2.40 -5.51
CA ILE A 125 16.79 0.94 -5.48
C ILE A 125 18.24 0.57 -5.20
N GLU A 126 19.21 1.21 -5.85
CA GLU A 126 20.63 0.93 -5.66
C GLU A 126 21.12 1.27 -4.25
N ARG A 127 20.51 2.27 -3.61
CA ARG A 127 20.78 2.65 -2.22
C ARG A 127 20.08 1.72 -1.22
N SER A 128 19.01 1.02 -1.63
CA SER A 128 18.28 0.09 -0.76
C SER A 128 19.11 -1.17 -0.51
N PRO A 129 19.35 -1.57 0.76
CA PRO A 129 20.07 -2.80 1.08
C PRO A 129 19.45 -4.06 0.47
N GLN A 130 18.13 -4.07 0.26
CA GLN A 130 17.37 -5.21 -0.25
C GLN A 130 16.86 -5.02 -1.68
N LYS A 131 17.17 -3.89 -2.34
CA LYS A 131 16.63 -3.49 -3.65
C LYS A 131 15.09 -3.55 -3.69
N ASP A 132 14.44 -3.12 -2.61
CA ASP A 132 12.98 -3.19 -2.51
C ASP A 132 12.30 -1.97 -3.14
N VAL A 133 11.20 -2.23 -3.83
CA VAL A 133 10.22 -1.22 -4.28
C VAL A 133 8.89 -1.53 -3.63
N PHE A 134 8.23 -0.52 -3.08
CA PHE A 134 6.85 -0.60 -2.60
C PHE A 134 5.96 0.26 -3.48
N LEU A 135 5.07 -0.38 -4.24
CA LEU A 135 4.09 0.28 -5.08
C LEU A 135 2.72 0.20 -4.41
N PHE A 136 2.19 1.36 -4.01
CA PHE A 136 0.86 1.49 -3.43
C PHE A 136 -0.15 2.02 -4.45
N VAL A 137 -1.31 1.37 -4.53
CA VAL A 137 -2.45 1.78 -5.37
C VAL A 137 -3.71 1.89 -4.50
N HIS A 138 -4.30 3.08 -4.50
CA HIS A 138 -5.47 3.39 -3.66
C HIS A 138 -6.79 2.81 -4.20
N GLY A 139 -7.85 2.87 -3.37
CA GLY A 139 -9.22 2.45 -3.69
C GLY A 139 -10.12 3.58 -4.20
N PHE A 140 -11.43 3.40 -4.13
CA PHE A 140 -12.42 4.41 -4.54
C PHE A 140 -12.43 5.62 -3.58
N ASN A 141 -12.94 6.77 -4.02
CA ASN A 141 -13.11 7.97 -3.19
C ASN A 141 -11.83 8.54 -2.56
N VAL A 142 -10.73 8.51 -3.31
CA VAL A 142 -9.44 9.06 -2.90
C VAL A 142 -8.96 10.08 -3.93
N ASN A 143 -8.66 11.30 -3.49
CA ASN A 143 -8.01 12.32 -4.34
C ASN A 143 -6.49 12.13 -4.36
N PHE A 144 -5.79 12.82 -5.27
CA PHE A 144 -4.32 12.69 -5.41
C PHE A 144 -3.57 12.93 -4.09
N SER A 145 -3.88 14.03 -3.38
CA SER A 145 -3.21 14.39 -2.13
C SER A 145 -3.40 13.31 -1.04
N SER A 146 -4.59 12.74 -0.95
CA SER A 146 -4.90 11.68 0.01
C SER A 146 -4.17 10.38 -0.33
N SER A 147 -4.00 10.08 -1.63
CA SER A 147 -3.26 8.90 -2.08
C SER A 147 -1.78 8.97 -1.72
N ILE A 148 -1.12 10.10 -2.03
CA ILE A 148 0.33 10.24 -1.79
C ILE A 148 0.65 10.33 -0.30
N THR A 149 -0.19 11.02 0.49
CA THR A 149 -0.05 11.07 1.96
C THR A 149 -0.26 9.70 2.58
N ARG A 150 -1.21 8.90 2.07
CA ARG A 150 -1.41 7.51 2.51
C ARG A 150 -0.21 6.62 2.21
N ALA A 151 0.40 6.74 1.03
CA ALA A 151 1.61 6.00 0.70
C ALA A 151 2.76 6.34 1.67
N ALA A 152 2.95 7.61 2.00
CA ALA A 152 3.94 8.06 2.98
C ALA A 152 3.67 7.54 4.39
N GLN A 153 2.41 7.50 4.83
CA GLN A 153 2.03 6.96 6.13
C GLN A 153 2.30 5.45 6.21
N ILE A 154 1.90 4.69 5.19
CA ILE A 154 2.21 3.25 5.11
C ILE A 154 3.72 3.02 5.16
N ALA A 155 4.50 3.80 4.41
CA ALA A 155 5.96 3.74 4.44
C ALA A 155 6.58 4.21 5.77
N ASN A 156 5.89 5.06 6.52
CA ASN A 156 6.31 5.45 7.86
C ASN A 156 6.07 4.35 8.88
N ASP A 157 4.93 3.67 8.77
CA ASP A 157 4.46 2.71 9.77
C ASP A 157 5.06 1.31 9.52
N LEU A 158 5.26 0.94 8.25
CA LEU A 158 6.16 -0.12 7.85
C LEU A 158 7.55 0.49 7.75
N PRO A 159 8.57 0.18 8.58
CA PRO A 159 9.93 0.71 8.40
C PRO A 159 10.57 0.16 7.10
N PHE A 160 10.08 0.66 5.96
CA PHE A 160 10.40 0.16 4.64
C PHE A 160 11.62 0.90 4.12
N ASN A 161 12.72 0.16 3.99
CA ASN A 161 13.98 0.70 3.49
C ASN A 161 14.14 0.43 1.99
N GLY A 162 13.40 1.16 1.16
CA GLY A 162 13.40 1.02 -0.29
C GLY A 162 12.69 2.17 -1.00
N ALA A 163 12.51 2.07 -2.31
CA ALA A 163 11.81 3.08 -3.07
C ALA A 163 10.30 2.97 -2.85
N ILE A 164 9.61 4.10 -2.62
CA ILE A 164 8.16 4.15 -2.48
C ILE A 164 7.55 4.79 -3.72
N ILE A 165 6.59 4.10 -4.32
CA ILE A 165 5.81 4.57 -5.45
C ILE A 165 4.33 4.62 -5.07
N CYS A 166 3.68 5.73 -5.37
CA CYS A 166 2.23 5.89 -5.29
C CYS A 166 1.66 6.00 -6.71
N TYR A 167 0.83 5.03 -7.13
CA TYR A 167 0.02 5.20 -8.33
C TYR A 167 -1.34 5.79 -7.95
N SER A 168 -1.70 6.92 -8.56
CA SER A 168 -2.96 7.62 -8.31
C SER A 168 -3.86 7.59 -9.54
N TRP A 169 -5.04 6.99 -9.44
CA TRP A 169 -6.04 6.97 -10.51
C TRP A 169 -7.23 7.88 -10.16
N PRO A 170 -7.96 8.47 -11.12
CA PRO A 170 -8.99 9.48 -10.88
C PRO A 170 -10.29 8.96 -10.21
N SER A 171 -10.18 8.23 -9.09
CA SER A 171 -11.35 7.81 -8.29
C SER A 171 -12.07 9.04 -7.73
N GLN A 172 -13.40 9.11 -7.88
CA GLN A 172 -14.17 10.31 -7.59
C GLN A 172 -14.37 10.53 -6.10
N GLY A 173 -14.17 11.76 -5.64
CA GLY A 173 -14.62 12.19 -4.32
C GLY A 173 -16.15 12.28 -4.27
N GLY A 174 -16.84 11.24 -3.81
CA GLY A 174 -18.29 11.24 -3.52
C GLY A 174 -18.98 9.88 -3.66
N VAL A 175 -19.82 9.52 -2.68
CA VAL A 175 -20.54 8.23 -2.63
C VAL A 175 -21.62 8.08 -3.72
N GLU A 176 -22.18 9.19 -4.21
CA GLU A 176 -23.29 9.17 -5.19
C GLU A 176 -22.89 8.66 -6.60
N LYS A 177 -21.60 8.43 -6.86
CA LYS A 177 -21.07 8.13 -8.20
C LYS A 177 -20.33 6.79 -8.30
N TYR A 178 -20.58 5.85 -7.39
CA TYR A 178 -19.95 4.53 -7.35
C TYR A 178 -20.01 3.75 -8.70
N LEU A 179 -21.09 3.91 -9.49
CA LEU A 179 -21.19 3.34 -10.85
C LEU A 179 -20.24 4.01 -11.85
N LEU A 180 -20.13 5.34 -11.80
CA LEU A 180 -19.19 6.10 -12.64
C LEU A 180 -17.75 5.77 -12.27
N ASP A 181 -17.46 5.53 -10.99
CA ASP A 181 -16.15 5.06 -10.53
C ASP A 181 -15.78 3.68 -11.10
N GLY A 182 -16.76 2.83 -11.42
CA GLY A 182 -16.52 1.58 -12.14
C GLY A 182 -16.03 1.80 -13.58
N GLU A 183 -16.63 2.75 -14.30
CA GLU A 183 -16.18 3.14 -15.65
C GLU A 183 -14.80 3.80 -15.61
N VAL A 184 -14.57 4.62 -14.58
CA VAL A 184 -13.25 5.21 -14.32
C VAL A 184 -12.22 4.10 -14.02
N ALA A 185 -12.55 3.13 -13.16
CA ALA A 185 -11.65 2.02 -12.90
C ALA A 185 -11.32 1.25 -14.20
N ASN A 186 -12.29 1.05 -15.09
CA ASN A 186 -12.08 0.43 -16.40
C ASN A 186 -11.14 1.26 -17.30
N ALA A 187 -11.38 2.57 -17.41
CA ALA A 187 -10.55 3.47 -18.23
C ALA A 187 -9.13 3.62 -17.66
N SER A 188 -8.93 3.38 -16.37
CA SER A 188 -7.60 3.41 -15.72
C SER A 188 -6.79 2.12 -15.91
N VAL A 189 -7.36 1.07 -16.50
CA VAL A 189 -6.66 -0.22 -16.71
C VAL A 189 -5.49 -0.08 -17.68
N GLU A 190 -5.69 0.58 -18.82
CA GLU A 190 -4.63 0.69 -19.85
C GLU A 190 -3.44 1.54 -19.37
N PRO A 191 -3.65 2.75 -18.79
CA PRO A 191 -2.55 3.51 -18.20
C PRO A 191 -1.84 2.75 -17.07
N MET A 192 -2.55 1.98 -16.26
CA MET A 192 -1.93 1.14 -15.24
C MET A 192 -1.08 0.02 -15.86
N ALA A 193 -1.56 -0.63 -16.91
CA ALA A 193 -0.82 -1.69 -17.61
C ALA A 193 0.49 -1.15 -18.20
N HIS A 194 0.42 0.00 -18.90
CA HIS A 194 1.60 0.70 -19.41
C HIS A 194 2.57 1.05 -18.29
N PHE A 195 2.09 1.61 -17.19
CA PHE A 195 2.95 1.95 -16.06
C PHE A 195 3.63 0.71 -15.45
N LEU A 196 2.90 -0.38 -15.24
CA LEU A 196 3.46 -1.63 -14.70
C LEU A 196 4.49 -2.25 -15.65
N GLU A 197 4.24 -2.23 -16.96
CA GLU A 197 5.20 -2.69 -17.97
C GLU A 197 6.47 -1.83 -17.97
N SER A 198 6.34 -0.50 -18.02
CA SER A 198 7.48 0.42 -17.92
C SER A 198 8.26 0.22 -16.62
N LEU A 199 7.57 0.02 -15.49
CA LEU A 199 8.19 -0.25 -14.19
C LEU A 199 9.02 -1.53 -14.23
N VAL A 200 8.45 -2.64 -14.66
CA VAL A 200 9.15 -3.93 -14.71
C VAL A 200 10.36 -3.86 -15.64
N ASN A 201 10.24 -3.17 -16.78
CA ASN A 201 11.32 -3.05 -17.75
C ASN A 201 12.43 -2.08 -17.31
N SER A 202 12.14 -1.14 -16.41
CA SER A 202 13.08 -0.09 -16.01
C SER A 202 13.90 -0.41 -14.77
N VAL A 203 13.45 -1.35 -13.92
CA VAL A 203 14.14 -1.66 -12.66
C VAL A 203 15.36 -2.57 -12.86
N PRO A 204 16.43 -2.44 -12.04
CA PRO A 204 17.60 -3.31 -12.14
C PRO A 204 17.28 -4.78 -11.81
N PRO A 205 18.09 -5.74 -12.32
CA PRO A 205 17.97 -7.14 -11.93
C PRO A 205 18.07 -7.37 -10.42
N GLY A 206 17.21 -8.24 -9.90
CA GLY A 206 17.12 -8.58 -8.48
C GLY A 206 16.29 -7.59 -7.65
N THR A 207 15.62 -6.63 -8.29
CA THR A 207 14.66 -5.74 -7.61
C THR A 207 13.45 -6.53 -7.10
N LYS A 208 13.02 -6.26 -5.87
CA LYS A 208 11.84 -6.87 -5.25
C LYS A 208 10.67 -5.90 -5.30
N ILE A 209 9.78 -6.06 -6.28
CA ILE A 209 8.59 -5.24 -6.41
C ILE A 209 7.49 -5.78 -5.49
N ASN A 210 7.10 -5.00 -4.48
CA ASN A 210 6.02 -5.28 -3.55
C ASN A 210 4.83 -4.37 -3.90
N LEU A 211 3.80 -4.94 -4.50
CA LEU A 211 2.61 -4.24 -4.98
C LEU A 211 1.48 -4.41 -3.97
N MET A 212 1.00 -3.30 -3.38
CA MET A 212 -0.15 -3.29 -2.48
C MET A 212 -1.29 -2.47 -3.08
N VAL A 213 -2.47 -3.08 -3.14
CA VAL A 213 -3.63 -2.50 -3.81
C VAL A 213 -4.84 -2.56 -2.91
N HIS A 214 -5.55 -1.44 -2.80
CA HIS A 214 -6.72 -1.32 -1.93
C HIS A 214 -8.06 -1.32 -2.67
N SER A 215 -9.05 -2.04 -2.13
CA SER A 215 -10.47 -1.90 -2.46
C SER A 215 -10.72 -1.94 -3.97
N MET A 216 -11.41 -0.95 -4.54
CA MET A 216 -11.73 -0.86 -5.97
C MET A 216 -10.48 -0.74 -6.87
N GLY A 217 -9.34 -0.29 -6.33
CA GLY A 217 -8.06 -0.30 -7.06
C GLY A 217 -7.67 -1.70 -7.54
N ASN A 218 -8.15 -2.76 -6.86
CA ASN A 218 -7.93 -4.13 -7.30
C ASN A 218 -8.56 -4.42 -8.66
N ARG A 219 -9.68 -3.77 -9.03
CA ARG A 219 -10.24 -3.89 -10.38
C ARG A 219 -9.28 -3.34 -11.43
N VAL A 220 -8.64 -2.21 -11.15
CA VAL A 220 -7.67 -1.58 -12.04
C VAL A 220 -6.44 -2.47 -12.20
N VAL A 221 -5.83 -2.85 -11.08
CA VAL A 221 -4.54 -3.54 -11.06
C VAL A 221 -4.65 -4.99 -11.52
N MET A 222 -5.65 -5.75 -11.06
CA MET A 222 -5.77 -7.17 -11.47
C MET A 222 -5.99 -7.31 -12.98
N ARG A 223 -6.78 -6.41 -13.58
CA ARG A 223 -6.98 -6.37 -15.03
C ARG A 223 -5.72 -5.90 -15.76
N ALA A 224 -5.01 -4.91 -15.22
CA ALA A 224 -3.75 -4.44 -15.81
C ALA A 224 -2.66 -5.52 -15.82
N LEU A 225 -2.50 -6.28 -14.73
CA LEU A 225 -1.58 -7.43 -14.66
C LEU A 225 -1.91 -8.50 -15.72
N ASN A 226 -3.20 -8.68 -16.03
CA ASN A 226 -3.64 -9.59 -17.10
C ASN A 226 -3.39 -9.06 -18.53
N ARG A 227 -3.00 -7.79 -18.69
CA ARG A 227 -2.57 -7.22 -19.97
C ARG A 227 -1.05 -7.24 -20.16
N LEU A 228 -0.29 -7.56 -19.11
CA LEU A 228 1.16 -7.57 -19.21
C LEU A 228 1.67 -8.68 -20.16
N PRO A 229 2.81 -8.47 -20.82
CA PRO A 229 3.39 -9.46 -21.71
C PRO A 229 3.59 -10.83 -21.06
N GLU A 230 3.27 -11.91 -21.79
CA GLU A 230 3.29 -13.29 -21.28
C GLU A 230 4.67 -13.68 -20.70
N HIS A 231 5.76 -13.12 -21.22
CA HIS A 231 7.11 -13.43 -20.75
C HIS A 231 7.35 -13.04 -19.28
N PHE A 232 6.54 -12.14 -18.71
CA PHE A 232 6.58 -11.84 -17.27
C PHE A 232 6.21 -13.02 -16.38
N THR A 233 5.44 -13.99 -16.88
CA THR A 233 5.16 -15.25 -16.14
C THR A 233 6.43 -16.10 -15.95
N LYS A 234 7.43 -15.94 -16.81
CA LYS A 234 8.71 -16.69 -16.73
C LYS A 234 9.68 -16.07 -15.75
N ILE A 235 9.64 -14.74 -15.58
CA ILE A 235 10.58 -14.01 -14.70
C ILE A 235 9.98 -13.64 -13.35
N LYS A 236 8.64 -13.70 -13.19
CA LYS A 236 7.90 -13.37 -11.97
C LYS A 236 8.33 -12.02 -11.36
N PRO A 237 8.05 -10.89 -12.04
CA PRO A 237 8.65 -9.61 -11.66
C PRO A 237 8.17 -9.09 -10.29
N PHE A 238 7.03 -9.59 -9.78
CA PHE A 238 6.49 -9.18 -8.49
C PHE A 238 6.92 -10.13 -7.38
N GLN A 239 7.60 -9.60 -6.36
CA GLN A 239 7.92 -10.37 -5.16
C GLN A 239 6.64 -10.66 -4.36
N ASN A 240 5.82 -9.63 -4.13
CA ASN A 240 4.56 -9.74 -3.41
C ASN A 240 3.48 -8.94 -4.16
N VAL A 241 2.31 -9.56 -4.37
CA VAL A 241 1.06 -8.87 -4.74
C VAL A 241 0.08 -8.99 -3.59
N ILE A 242 -0.23 -7.86 -2.96
CA ILE A 242 -1.04 -7.75 -1.76
C ILE A 242 -2.37 -7.10 -2.12
N LEU A 243 -3.43 -7.90 -2.12
CA LEU A 243 -4.79 -7.51 -2.46
C LEU A 243 -5.55 -7.21 -1.16
N ALA A 244 -5.64 -5.94 -0.80
CA ALA A 244 -6.29 -5.49 0.42
C ALA A 244 -7.77 -5.14 0.18
N ALA A 245 -8.68 -5.86 0.85
CA ALA A 245 -10.13 -5.72 0.73
C ALA A 245 -10.63 -5.66 -0.72
N PRO A 246 -10.24 -6.61 -1.60
CA PRO A 246 -10.53 -6.49 -3.03
C PRO A 246 -12.03 -6.35 -3.31
N ASP A 247 -12.42 -5.20 -3.84
CA ASP A 247 -13.77 -4.94 -4.36
C ASP A 247 -13.85 -5.43 -5.81
N VAL A 248 -13.63 -6.73 -5.99
CA VAL A 248 -13.69 -7.45 -7.27
C VAL A 248 -14.72 -8.56 -7.10
N GLY A 249 -15.56 -8.80 -8.11
CA GLY A 249 -16.49 -9.93 -8.10
C GLY A 249 -15.74 -11.25 -7.97
N VAL A 250 -16.28 -12.22 -7.24
CA VAL A 250 -15.60 -13.51 -7.02
C VAL A 250 -15.30 -14.23 -8.34
N SER A 251 -16.19 -14.16 -9.32
CA SER A 251 -16.02 -14.77 -10.64
C SER A 251 -14.88 -14.12 -11.41
N GLU A 252 -14.89 -12.79 -11.52
CA GLU A 252 -13.81 -12.03 -12.15
C GLU A 252 -12.47 -12.22 -11.42
N PHE A 253 -12.49 -12.26 -10.10
CA PHE A 253 -11.28 -12.50 -9.31
C PHE A 253 -10.67 -13.86 -9.67
N LYS A 254 -11.48 -14.93 -9.72
CA LYS A 254 -11.03 -16.28 -10.07
C LYS A 254 -10.52 -16.38 -11.50
N GLU A 255 -11.07 -15.57 -12.41
CA GLU A 255 -10.62 -15.47 -13.80
C GLU A 255 -9.24 -14.78 -13.89
N LEU A 256 -9.04 -13.68 -13.16
CA LEU A 256 -7.82 -12.86 -13.25
C LEU A 256 -6.66 -13.39 -12.40
N ALA A 257 -6.95 -14.07 -11.29
CA ALA A 257 -5.96 -14.52 -10.32
C ALA A 257 -4.86 -15.44 -10.87
N PRO A 258 -5.13 -16.43 -11.75
CA PRO A 258 -4.10 -17.34 -12.27
C PRO A 258 -2.92 -16.61 -12.91
N THR A 259 -3.19 -15.56 -13.69
CA THR A 259 -2.14 -14.74 -14.32
C THR A 259 -1.30 -14.00 -13.29
N ILE A 260 -1.94 -13.46 -12.25
CA ILE A 260 -1.26 -12.74 -11.16
C ILE A 260 -0.37 -13.68 -10.36
N ILE A 261 -0.87 -14.89 -10.06
CA ILE A 261 -0.10 -15.97 -9.40
C ILE A 261 1.10 -16.36 -10.27
N ALA A 262 0.93 -16.46 -11.59
CA ALA A 262 2.01 -16.82 -12.51
C ALA A 262 3.09 -15.72 -12.62
N GLN A 263 2.74 -14.44 -12.42
CA GLN A 263 3.66 -13.30 -12.48
C GLN A 263 4.28 -12.93 -11.12
N SER A 264 3.91 -13.62 -10.04
CA SER A 264 4.32 -13.24 -8.67
C SER A 264 4.97 -14.40 -7.93
N ASN A 265 5.88 -14.09 -7.00
CA ASN A 265 6.38 -15.09 -6.04
C ASN A 265 5.36 -15.39 -4.94
N ARG A 266 4.55 -14.39 -4.55
CA ARG A 266 3.48 -14.53 -3.57
C ARG A 266 2.31 -13.62 -3.86
N VAL A 267 1.09 -14.15 -3.66
CA VAL A 267 -0.15 -13.38 -3.66
C VAL A 267 -0.80 -13.54 -2.30
N THR A 268 -1.16 -12.41 -1.67
CA THR A 268 -1.83 -12.39 -0.36
C THR A 268 -3.11 -11.57 -0.46
N LEU A 269 -4.23 -12.13 0.00
CA LEU A 269 -5.53 -11.48 0.03
C LEU A 269 -5.91 -11.18 1.47
N TYR A 270 -5.98 -9.90 1.85
CA TYR A 270 -6.55 -9.49 3.13
C TYR A 270 -8.05 -9.21 2.96
N SER A 271 -8.88 -9.95 3.69
CA SER A 271 -10.35 -9.87 3.64
C SER A 271 -10.92 -9.50 5.01
N GLY A 272 -12.05 -8.80 5.06
CA GLY A 272 -12.68 -8.36 6.30
C GLY A 272 -14.21 -8.39 6.24
N SER A 273 -14.85 -8.54 7.40
CA SER A 273 -16.32 -8.67 7.49
C SER A 273 -17.04 -7.32 7.64
N GLY A 274 -16.30 -6.27 8.01
CA GLY A 274 -16.82 -4.96 8.41
C GLY A 274 -16.66 -3.83 7.39
N ASP A 275 -16.10 -4.08 6.20
CA ASP A 275 -15.75 -3.01 5.28
C ASP A 275 -16.99 -2.28 4.73
N VAL A 276 -17.12 -1.01 5.11
CA VAL A 276 -18.13 -0.05 4.62
C VAL A 276 -18.09 0.05 3.08
N ALA A 277 -16.93 -0.19 2.47
CA ALA A 277 -16.74 -0.30 1.02
C ALA A 277 -17.53 -1.47 0.39
N LEU A 278 -17.59 -2.62 1.07
CA LEU A 278 -18.36 -3.78 0.62
C LEU A 278 -19.86 -3.55 0.77
N VAL A 279 -20.29 -2.75 1.75
CA VAL A 279 -21.70 -2.36 1.91
C VAL A 279 -22.15 -1.47 0.74
N ALA A 280 -21.33 -0.48 0.33
CA ALA A 280 -21.60 0.34 -0.86
C ALA A 280 -21.60 -0.51 -2.15
N SER A 281 -20.66 -1.46 -2.28
CA SER A 281 -20.60 -2.39 -3.41
C SER A 281 -21.80 -3.34 -3.46
N LYS A 282 -22.29 -3.86 -2.32
CA LYS A 282 -23.45 -4.77 -2.22
C LYS A 282 -24.78 -4.12 -2.58
N ALA A 283 -24.93 -2.82 -2.36
CA ALA A 283 -26.13 -2.10 -2.76
C ALA A 283 -26.27 -1.99 -4.29
N VAL A 284 -25.15 -2.06 -5.02
CA VAL A 284 -25.08 -1.85 -6.47
C VAL A 284 -24.85 -3.16 -7.23
N ASN A 285 -24.22 -4.16 -6.62
CA ASN A 285 -23.78 -5.38 -7.29
C ASN A 285 -24.38 -6.63 -6.67
N GLN A 286 -24.90 -7.51 -7.52
CA GLN A 286 -25.58 -8.75 -7.12
C GLN A 286 -24.60 -9.87 -6.72
N GLU A 287 -23.31 -9.74 -7.08
CA GLU A 287 -22.28 -10.74 -6.81
C GLU A 287 -21.49 -10.42 -5.53
N ARG A 288 -21.14 -11.46 -4.77
CA ARG A 288 -20.20 -11.37 -3.65
C ARG A 288 -18.83 -10.83 -4.10
N ARG A 289 -18.16 -10.10 -3.21
CA ARG A 289 -16.81 -9.57 -3.43
C ARG A 289 -15.75 -10.45 -2.81
N ALA A 290 -14.58 -10.48 -3.46
CA ALA A 290 -13.41 -11.24 -3.03
C ALA A 290 -12.91 -10.82 -1.64
N GLY A 291 -13.07 -9.55 -1.26
CA GLY A 291 -12.68 -9.03 0.06
C GLY A 291 -13.65 -9.35 1.21
N ASP A 292 -14.81 -9.95 0.94
CA ASP A 292 -15.81 -10.26 1.97
C ASP A 292 -15.46 -11.57 2.71
N SER A 293 -15.03 -11.46 3.96
CA SER A 293 -14.58 -12.62 4.76
C SER A 293 -15.72 -13.46 5.36
N ARG A 294 -16.99 -13.02 5.29
CA ARG A 294 -18.14 -13.85 5.73
C ARG A 294 -18.19 -15.21 5.02
N GLU A 295 -17.77 -15.21 3.76
CA GLU A 295 -17.49 -16.40 2.98
C GLU A 295 -16.08 -16.22 2.37
N PRO A 296 -15.02 -16.63 3.08
CA PRO A 296 -13.66 -16.33 2.66
C PRO A 296 -13.38 -16.91 1.28
N LEU A 297 -12.74 -16.11 0.41
CA LEU A 297 -12.30 -16.59 -0.89
C LEU A 297 -11.01 -17.38 -0.73
N VAL A 298 -11.09 -18.69 -0.90
CA VAL A 298 -9.95 -19.61 -0.88
C VAL A 298 -9.61 -20.09 -2.28
N MET A 299 -8.32 -20.07 -2.63
CA MET A 299 -7.81 -20.46 -3.94
C MET A 299 -6.33 -20.84 -3.83
N ASP A 300 -5.93 -21.93 -4.49
CA ASP A 300 -4.53 -22.33 -4.57
C ASP A 300 -3.66 -21.21 -5.16
N GLY A 301 -2.48 -21.00 -4.56
CA GLY A 301 -1.57 -19.91 -4.94
C GLY A 301 -1.88 -18.56 -4.29
N ILE A 302 -2.92 -18.45 -3.46
CA ILE A 302 -3.28 -17.22 -2.74
C ILE A 302 -3.31 -17.47 -1.23
N GLU A 303 -2.58 -16.64 -0.48
CA GLU A 303 -2.66 -16.61 0.98
C GLU A 303 -3.83 -15.73 1.43
N THR A 304 -4.99 -16.32 1.71
CA THR A 304 -6.18 -15.59 2.18
C THR A 304 -6.16 -15.38 3.69
N ILE A 305 -6.07 -14.13 4.12
CA ILE A 305 -6.02 -13.73 5.52
C ILE A 305 -7.30 -12.95 5.85
N ASP A 306 -8.08 -13.49 6.77
CA ASP A 306 -9.23 -12.82 7.35
C ASP A 306 -8.76 -11.94 8.52
N VAL A 307 -8.91 -10.63 8.36
CA VAL A 307 -8.53 -9.61 9.33
C VAL A 307 -9.67 -9.23 10.26
N SER A 308 -10.86 -9.82 10.14
CA SER A 308 -12.06 -9.42 10.88
C SER A 308 -11.89 -9.44 12.41
N ALA A 309 -11.00 -10.30 12.91
CA ALA A 309 -10.70 -10.41 14.34
C ALA A 309 -9.87 -9.25 14.90
N VAL A 310 -9.12 -8.55 14.05
CA VAL A 310 -8.22 -7.45 14.42
C VAL A 310 -8.56 -6.14 13.73
N ASP A 311 -9.50 -6.17 12.78
CA ASP A 311 -9.92 -5.01 12.01
C ASP A 311 -11.34 -5.13 11.45
N THR A 312 -12.22 -4.22 11.89
CA THR A 312 -13.56 -4.02 11.33
C THR A 312 -13.62 -2.87 10.32
N SER A 313 -12.48 -2.23 10.06
CA SER A 313 -12.36 -0.93 9.42
C SER A 313 -11.24 -0.90 8.37
N PHE A 314 -10.94 -2.06 7.78
CA PHE A 314 -9.73 -2.30 7.00
C PHE A 314 -9.54 -1.25 5.91
N MET A 315 -8.62 -0.34 6.24
CA MET A 315 -8.27 0.83 5.45
C MET A 315 -9.45 1.75 5.07
N SER A 316 -10.49 1.78 5.91
CA SER A 316 -11.47 2.87 5.95
C SER A 316 -10.75 4.22 6.10
N HIS A 317 -11.48 5.30 5.77
CA HIS A 317 -11.00 6.68 5.78
C HIS A 317 -10.39 7.15 7.13
N SER A 318 -10.47 6.35 8.19
CA SER A 318 -10.02 6.62 9.56
C SER A 318 -8.88 5.70 10.06
N TYR A 319 -8.08 5.11 9.16
CA TYR A 319 -6.95 4.19 9.42
C TYR A 319 -5.92 4.58 10.51
N TYR A 320 -5.96 5.81 11.01
CA TYR A 320 -4.94 6.37 11.87
C TYR A 320 -4.91 5.66 13.24
N GLY A 321 -3.86 4.89 13.48
CA GLY A 321 -3.53 4.27 14.77
C GLY A 321 -4.19 2.93 15.09
N SER A 322 -5.26 2.53 14.39
CA SER A 322 -6.12 1.41 14.82
C SER A 322 -5.72 0.01 14.32
N ASN A 323 -4.82 -0.13 13.35
CA ASN A 323 -4.50 -1.43 12.74
C ASN A 323 -3.01 -1.83 12.81
N ARG A 324 -2.47 -1.82 14.02
CA ARG A 324 -1.08 -2.23 14.30
C ARG A 324 -0.83 -3.70 13.95
N ALA A 325 -1.85 -4.55 14.06
CA ALA A 325 -1.75 -5.97 13.76
C ALA A 325 -1.51 -6.23 12.28
N VAL A 326 -2.34 -5.70 11.37
CA VAL A 326 -2.12 -5.93 9.94
C VAL A 326 -0.86 -5.22 9.44
N LEU A 327 -0.49 -4.07 9.99
CA LEU A 327 0.80 -3.43 9.68
C LEU A 327 2.00 -4.31 10.07
N SER A 328 1.95 -4.94 11.25
CA SER A 328 3.01 -5.84 11.72
C SER A 328 3.09 -7.13 10.90
N ASP A 329 1.93 -7.63 10.47
CA ASP A 329 1.81 -8.77 9.57
C ASP A 329 2.37 -8.44 8.17
N LEU A 330 1.99 -7.28 7.62
CA LEU A 330 2.46 -6.75 6.35
C LEU A 330 3.97 -6.48 6.36
N PHE A 331 4.52 -6.00 7.47
CA PHE A 331 5.97 -5.86 7.63
C PHE A 331 6.66 -7.22 7.53
N SER A 332 6.12 -8.25 8.17
CA SER A 332 6.70 -9.60 8.15
C SER A 332 6.57 -10.26 6.77
N LEU A 333 5.49 -9.97 6.05
CA LEU A 333 5.28 -10.37 4.66
C LEU A 333 6.30 -9.72 3.72
N ILE A 334 6.45 -8.39 3.79
CA ILE A 334 7.28 -7.62 2.85
C ILE A 334 8.77 -7.77 3.17
N LYS A 335 9.17 -7.67 4.44
CA LYS A 335 10.58 -7.62 4.84
C LYS A 335 11.20 -8.97 5.16
N GLN A 336 10.41 -9.88 5.74
CA GLN A 336 10.92 -11.20 6.08
C GLN A 336 10.55 -12.25 5.03
N ASP A 337 9.76 -11.88 4.01
CA ASP A 337 9.22 -12.80 2.99
C ASP A 337 8.59 -14.07 3.61
N THR A 338 7.89 -13.88 4.73
CA THR A 338 7.30 -14.98 5.49
C THR A 338 5.91 -15.34 4.96
N SER A 339 5.73 -16.61 4.59
CA SER A 339 4.41 -17.15 4.25
C SER A 339 3.45 -17.08 5.42
N ALA A 340 2.14 -17.07 5.14
CA ALA A 340 1.09 -17.08 6.17
C ALA A 340 1.26 -18.22 7.18
N SER A 341 1.68 -19.42 6.74
CA SER A 341 1.94 -20.57 7.61
C SER A 341 3.10 -20.37 8.60
N ASN A 342 4.04 -19.47 8.32
CA ASN A 342 5.21 -19.21 9.15
C ASN A 342 5.02 -17.99 10.09
N ARG A 343 3.90 -17.27 9.97
CA ARG A 343 3.59 -16.09 10.77
C ARG A 343 2.83 -16.50 12.03
N LYS A 344 3.52 -16.47 13.19
CA LYS A 344 3.10 -17.10 14.46
C LYS A 344 1.84 -16.51 15.14
N TRP A 345 1.32 -15.40 14.63
CA TRP A 345 0.07 -14.78 15.08
C TRP A 345 -1.13 -15.17 14.19
N LEU A 346 -0.87 -15.87 13.08
CA LEU A 346 -1.91 -16.43 12.22
C LEU A 346 -2.17 -17.89 12.61
N ILE A 347 -3.44 -18.27 12.62
CA ILE A 347 -3.89 -19.65 12.73
C ILE A 347 -4.59 -20.05 11.45
N SER A 348 -4.38 -21.30 11.03
CA SER A 348 -5.05 -21.86 9.86
C SER A 348 -6.48 -22.29 10.22
N LYS A 349 -7.40 -21.99 9.32
CA LYS A 349 -8.81 -22.41 9.32
C LYS A 349 -9.09 -23.07 7.98
N SER A 350 -10.12 -23.92 7.92
CA SER A 350 -10.52 -24.61 6.70
C SER A 350 -11.87 -24.09 6.21
N TYR A 351 -11.97 -23.79 4.92
CA TYR A 351 -13.20 -23.44 4.23
C TYR A 351 -13.24 -24.15 2.88
N LEU A 352 -14.33 -24.86 2.57
CA LEU A 352 -14.48 -25.67 1.35
C LEU A 352 -13.29 -26.62 1.07
N GLY A 353 -12.67 -27.16 2.13
CA GLY A 353 -11.52 -28.07 2.03
C GLY A 353 -10.17 -27.40 1.75
N MET A 354 -10.13 -26.06 1.67
CA MET A 354 -8.91 -25.28 1.52
C MET A 354 -8.61 -24.47 2.78
N ASN A 355 -7.32 -24.20 3.00
CA ASN A 355 -6.88 -23.42 4.15
C ASN A 355 -6.99 -21.91 3.87
N TYR A 356 -7.40 -21.17 4.89
CA TYR A 356 -7.23 -19.73 5.01
C TYR A 356 -6.67 -19.41 6.40
N TRP A 357 -6.31 -18.16 6.67
CA TRP A 357 -5.69 -17.73 7.91
C TRP A 357 -6.51 -16.66 8.61
N THR A 358 -6.53 -16.70 9.94
CA THR A 358 -7.13 -15.65 10.79
C THR A 358 -6.11 -15.24 11.85
N PHE A 359 -6.20 -14.02 12.35
CA PHE A 359 -5.42 -13.60 13.53
C PHE A 359 -5.92 -14.34 14.79
N ASP A 360 -5.00 -14.95 15.52
CA ASP A 360 -5.22 -15.57 16.84
C ASP A 360 -4.86 -14.62 17.98
N LYS A 361 -3.88 -13.76 17.73
CA LYS A 361 -3.35 -12.77 18.68
C LYS A 361 -2.73 -11.61 17.93
N GLU A 362 -2.48 -10.52 18.63
CA GLU A 362 -1.74 -9.41 18.05
C GLU A 362 -0.29 -9.82 17.73
N PRO A 363 0.23 -9.47 16.54
CA PRO A 363 1.65 -9.60 16.23
C PRO A 363 2.52 -8.76 17.18
N PRO A 364 3.83 -9.06 17.29
CA PRO A 364 4.78 -8.24 18.03
C PRO A 364 4.79 -6.80 17.52
N GLU A 365 4.81 -5.83 18.43
CA GLU A 365 4.89 -4.41 18.08
C GLU A 365 6.21 -4.10 17.35
N ILE A 366 6.11 -3.48 16.17
CA ILE A 366 7.27 -2.91 15.48
C ILE A 366 7.75 -1.69 16.27
N LYS A 367 8.77 -1.84 17.11
CA LYS A 367 9.42 -0.71 17.77
C LYS A 367 10.53 -0.15 16.89
N LYS A 368 10.40 1.11 16.48
CA LYS A 368 11.51 1.87 15.89
C LYS A 368 12.61 2.02 16.95
N VAL A 369 13.76 1.39 16.76
CA VAL A 369 14.94 1.60 17.61
C VAL A 369 15.43 3.03 17.37
N ARG A 370 15.51 3.83 18.44
CA ARG A 370 16.18 5.13 18.40
C ARG A 370 17.68 4.86 18.34
N SER A 371 18.35 5.24 17.26
CA SER A 371 19.79 5.45 17.31
C SER A 371 20.02 6.67 18.21
N THR A 372 20.51 6.45 19.43
CA THR A 372 21.12 7.54 20.19
C THR A 372 22.50 7.78 19.57
N SER A 373 22.66 8.88 18.84
CA SER A 373 23.98 9.43 18.56
C SER A 373 24.61 9.81 19.91
N LEU A 374 25.70 9.14 20.26
CA LEU A 374 26.62 9.57 21.32
C LEU A 374 27.69 10.48 20.72
#